data_AF-S9QT61-F1
#
_entry.id   AF-S9QT61-F1
#
_cell.length_a   1.000
_cell.length_b   1.000
_cell.length_c   1.000
_cell.angle_alpha   90.00
_cell.angle_beta   90.00
_cell.angle_gamma   90.00
#
_symmetry.space_group_name_H-M   'P 1'
#
loop_
_entity.id
_entity.type
_entity.pdbx_description
1 polymer ?
#
loop_
_entity_poly.entity_id
_entity_poly.type
_entity_poly.pdbx_seq_one_letter_code
_entity_poly.pdbx_strand_id
1 'polypeptide(L)' 'MGSIERSKATTQLVAGTVSVNTVDALSPQTPFGGMKQSGFGCDLSLPSLEKYTALKTVWTKYRA' A
#
# COMPACT_ATOMS: atom_id res chain seq x y z
N MET A 1 -29.58 -5.06 -4.42
CA MET A 1 -29.11 -4.70 -5.78
C MET A 1 -27.91 -3.73 -5.79
N GLY A 2 -27.90 -2.64 -4.99
CA GLY A 2 -26.88 -1.58 -5.13
C GLY A 2 -25.45 -1.83 -4.57
N SER A 3 -25.26 -2.77 -3.63
CA SER A 3 -23.93 -2.99 -3.03
C SER A 3 -23.01 -3.87 -3.89
N ILE A 4 -23.58 -4.71 -4.75
CA ILE A 4 -22.83 -5.70 -5.56
C ILE A 4 -22.26 -5.05 -6.83
N GLU A 5 -22.98 -4.09 -7.44
CA GLU A 5 -22.47 -3.34 -8.61
C GLU A 5 -21.30 -2.42 -8.26
N ARG A 6 -21.34 -1.78 -7.08
CA ARG A 6 -20.22 -0.94 -6.59
C ARG A 6 -18.92 -1.72 -6.49
N SER A 7 -18.99 -2.96 -6.00
CA SER A 7 -17.83 -3.86 -5.93
C SER A 7 -17.29 -4.20 -7.32
N LYS A 8 -18.15 -4.42 -8.32
CA LYS A 8 -17.68 -4.74 -9.69
C LYS A 8 -16.89 -3.60 -10.31
N ALA A 9 -17.32 -2.36 -10.12
CA ALA A 9 -16.62 -1.20 -10.67
C ALA A 9 -15.25 -1.01 -10.00
N THR A 10 -15.17 -1.13 -8.67
CA THR A 10 -13.89 -1.00 -7.94
C THR A 10 -12.88 -2.07 -8.33
N THR A 11 -13.33 -3.31 -8.59
CA THR A 11 -12.42 -4.42 -8.95
C THR A 11 -11.89 -4.34 -10.38
N GLN A 12 -12.58 -3.63 -11.28
CA GLN A 12 -12.13 -3.46 -12.67
C GLN A 12 -11.11 -2.35 -12.86
N LEU A 13 -10.98 -1.43 -11.90
CA LEU A 13 -10.05 -0.32 -11.97
C LEU A 13 -8.63 -0.80 -11.66
N VAL A 14 -7.69 -0.51 -12.57
CA VAL A 14 -6.26 -0.74 -12.35
C VAL A 14 -5.66 0.54 -11.76
N ALA A 15 -5.84 0.73 -10.46
CA ALA A 15 -5.37 1.87 -9.68
C ALA A 15 -4.90 1.41 -8.29
N GLY A 16 -3.99 2.16 -7.66
CA GLY A 16 -3.50 1.83 -6.31
C GLY A 16 -4.40 2.34 -5.19
N THR A 17 -5.32 3.26 -5.48
CA THR A 17 -6.34 3.73 -4.55
C THR A 17 -7.62 4.04 -5.32
N VAL A 18 -8.77 3.61 -4.81
CA VAL A 18 -10.09 3.86 -5.39
C VAL A 18 -11.00 4.41 -4.30
N SER A 19 -11.54 5.61 -4.50
CA SER A 19 -12.50 6.24 -3.59
C SER A 19 -13.93 6.05 -4.10
N VAL A 20 -14.85 5.65 -3.21
CA VAL A 20 -16.27 5.46 -3.55
C VAL A 20 -17.12 6.38 -2.68
N ASN A 21 -17.88 7.28 -3.31
CA ASN A 21 -18.70 8.31 -2.63
C ASN A 21 -17.92 9.20 -1.64
N THR A 22 -16.61 9.29 -1.79
CA THR A 22 -15.72 10.14 -0.98
C THR A 22 -14.55 10.59 -1.83
N VAL A 23 -13.76 11.52 -1.30
CA VAL A 23 -12.46 11.93 -1.86
C VAL A 23 -11.48 12.11 -0.70
N ASP A 24 -10.21 11.79 -0.94
CA ASP A 24 -9.09 12.03 -0.01
C ASP A 24 -9.29 11.58 1.44
N ALA A 25 -9.98 10.45 1.65
CA ALA A 25 -10.10 9.79 2.95
C ALA A 25 -8.80 9.05 3.34
N LEU A 26 -7.66 9.72 3.17
CA LEU A 26 -6.34 9.21 3.50
C LEU A 26 -6.11 9.34 5.01
N SER A 27 -5.41 8.36 5.56
CA SER A 27 -4.87 8.44 6.91
C SER A 27 -3.45 7.87 6.92
N PRO A 28 -2.65 8.13 7.97
CA PRO A 28 -1.34 7.50 8.12
C PRO A 28 -1.36 5.97 8.10
N GLN A 29 -2.51 5.32 8.31
CA GLN A 29 -2.66 3.87 8.25
C GLN A 29 -3.07 3.35 6.86
N THR A 30 -3.51 4.22 5.95
CA THR A 30 -4.00 3.82 4.63
C THR A 30 -2.85 3.77 3.62
N PRO A 31 -2.54 2.63 3.00
CA PRO A 31 -1.52 2.55 1.96
C PRO A 31 -1.92 3.41 0.75
N PHE A 32 -1.02 4.29 0.31
CA PHE A 32 -1.23 5.13 -0.87
C PHE A 32 -0.12 4.90 -1.91
N GLY A 33 -0.48 4.67 -3.17
CA GLY A 33 0.49 4.37 -4.21
C GLY A 33 -0.12 4.31 -5.61
N GLY A 34 0.73 4.44 -6.62
CA GLY A 34 0.37 4.38 -8.02
C GLY A 34 0.38 2.94 -8.58
N MET A 35 -0.19 2.78 -9.77
CA MET A 35 -0.04 1.58 -10.59
C MET A 35 0.47 1.98 -11.99
N LYS A 36 1.14 1.06 -12.69
CA LYS A 36 1.69 1.28 -14.04
C LYS A 36 2.69 2.44 -14.08
N GLN A 37 2.53 3.38 -15.00
CA GLN A 37 3.44 4.52 -15.19
C GLN A 37 3.32 5.58 -14.09
N SER A 38 2.33 5.47 -13.19
CA SER A 38 2.17 6.38 -12.05
C SER A 38 3.22 6.17 -10.96
N GLY A 39 4.07 5.14 -11.08
CA GLY A 39 5.15 4.84 -10.14
C GLY A 39 4.98 3.51 -9.42
N PHE A 40 5.95 3.20 -8.55
CA PHE A 40 6.04 1.94 -7.82
C PHE A 40 6.21 2.17 -6.32
N GLY A 41 5.77 1.18 -5.54
CA GLY A 41 5.80 1.22 -4.09
C GLY A 41 4.63 2.01 -3.48
N CYS A 42 4.52 1.94 -2.15
CA CYS A 42 3.44 2.54 -1.38
C CYS A 42 3.98 3.46 -0.27
N ASP A 43 3.43 4.66 -0.16
CA ASP A 43 3.66 5.60 0.94
C ASP A 43 2.52 5.52 1.97
N LEU A 44 2.75 6.08 3.16
CA LEU A 44 1.91 5.90 4.35
C LEU A 44 1.86 4.43 4.78
N SER A 45 1.13 4.14 5.86
CA SER A 45 0.95 2.79 6.42
C SER A 45 2.26 2.07 6.76
N LEU A 46 2.17 0.84 7.26
CA LEU A 46 3.36 0.06 7.63
C LEU A 46 4.23 -0.34 6.43
N PRO A 47 3.67 -0.78 5.28
CA PRO A 47 4.45 -1.13 4.10
C PRO A 47 5.42 -0.04 3.60
N SER A 48 5.15 1.26 3.84
CA SER A 48 6.08 2.30 3.39
C SER A 48 7.42 2.25 4.11
N LEU A 49 7.49 1.69 5.32
CA LEU A 49 8.75 1.58 6.07
C LEU A 49 9.77 0.70 5.37
N GLU A 50 9.33 -0.29 4.57
CA GLU A 50 10.22 -1.15 3.80
C GLU A 50 11.02 -0.37 2.74
N LYS A 51 10.52 0.79 2.30
CA LYS A 51 11.26 1.68 1.38
C LYS A 51 12.46 2.37 2.04
N TYR A 52 12.40 2.56 3.36
CA TYR A 52 13.35 3.35 4.12
C TYR A 52 14.18 2.52 5.10
N THR A 53 13.92 1.22 5.16
CA THR A 53 14.64 0.27 6.02
C THR A 53 15.26 -0.83 5.17
N ALA A 54 16.35 -1.40 5.66
CA ALA A 54 17.01 -2.52 5.01
C ALA A 54 17.28 -3.62 6.03
N LEU A 55 17.05 -4.87 5.62
CA LEU A 55 17.40 -6.03 6.44
C LEU A 55 18.92 -6.15 6.50
N LYS A 56 19.45 -6.28 7.71
CA LYS A 56 20.87 -6.50 7.97
C LYS A 56 21.04 -7.75 8.81
N THR A 57 21.79 -8.71 8.29
CA THR A 57 22.15 -9.93 9.01
C THR A 57 23.53 -9.78 9.66
N VAL A 58 23.64 -10.10 10.94
CA VAL A 58 24.91 -10.11 11.69
C VAL A 58 25.07 -11.46 12.38
N TRP A 59 26.22 -12.10 12.16
CA TRP A 59 26.61 -13.32 12.85
C TRP A 59 27.64 -12.98 13.93
N THR A 60 27.43 -13.47 15.15
CA THR A 60 28.36 -13.26 16.26
C THR A 60 28.68 -14.59 16.91
N LYS A 61 29.97 -14.93 16.99
CA LYS A 61 30.48 -16.10 17.71
C LYS A 61 31.16 -15.63 18.99
N TYR A 62 30.63 -16.03 20.14
CA TYR A 62 31.25 -15.78 21.44
C TYR A 62 32.29 -16.87 21.77
N ARG A 63 33.33 -16.49 22.53
CA ARG A 63 34.32 -17.44 23.08
C ARG A 63 33.74 -18.08 24.35
N ALA A 64 34.03 -19.36 24.55
CA ALA A 64 33.89 -20.05 25.83
C ALA A 64 35.11 -19.76 26.71
#